data_AF-A0A7W4DD22-F1
#
_entry.id   AF-A0A7W4DD22-F1
#
_cell.length_a   1.000
_cell.length_b   1.000
_cell.length_c   1.000
_cell.angle_alpha   90.00
_cell.angle_beta   90.00
_cell.angle_gamma   90.00
#
_symmetry.space_group_name_H-M   'P 1'
#
loop_
_entity.id
_entity.type
_entity.pdbx_description
1 polymer ?
#
loop_
_entity_poly.entity_id
_entity_poly.type
_entity_poly.pdbx_seq_one_letter_code
_entity_poly.pdbx_strand_id
1 'polypeptide(L)'
;MSQQIHQVLDLGGGEDGAGVFEVLRHAQVELPRAVKMLDETSDERQRFLVEIRELSGFVGELHGMAEDVAKIASQTNLLALNAAIEAARAGESGRGFSVVADEVRKLSSMSGETGAKITEKVQVMGRSMESMVARAEQMDAVSQSTIQAAENIVGQVLSELAAGVSQLEQRLQLLQGNSREVEHTVNAVLVDLQFQDRVSQIISHITDDIQRLQGCMGDEQVPSSREWLKRLESSYTTLEQQRAHSGQAAAGVEQSSVTFF
;
A
#
# COMPACT_ATOMS: atom_id res chain seq x y z
N MET A 1 -20.36 -32.56 6.69
CA MET A 1 -19.10 -31.82 6.96
C MET A 1 -18.48 -31.18 5.71
N SER A 2 -18.68 -31.73 4.50
CA SER A 2 -18.24 -31.12 3.23
C SER A 2 -18.84 -29.72 2.95
N GLN A 3 -20.08 -29.47 3.40
CA GLN A 3 -20.70 -28.14 3.29
C GLN A 3 -20.03 -27.07 4.18
N GLN A 4 -19.45 -27.42 5.33
CA GLN A 4 -18.80 -26.43 6.20
C GLN A 4 -17.41 -26.04 5.70
N ILE A 5 -16.71 -26.91 4.97
CA ILE A 5 -15.43 -26.58 4.33
C ILE A 5 -15.65 -25.73 3.07
N HIS A 6 -16.69 -26.04 2.29
CA HIS A 6 -17.09 -25.16 1.20
C HIS A 6 -17.56 -23.79 1.72
N GLN A 7 -18.21 -23.77 2.89
CA GLN A 7 -18.59 -22.56 3.59
C GLN A 7 -17.40 -21.83 4.22
N VAL A 8 -16.26 -22.46 4.50
CA VAL A 8 -15.03 -21.73 4.90
C VAL A 8 -14.33 -21.08 3.70
N LEU A 9 -14.46 -21.69 2.51
CA LEU A 9 -14.08 -21.06 1.24
C LEU A 9 -15.06 -19.95 0.82
N ASP A 10 -16.35 -20.07 1.16
CA ASP A 10 -17.40 -19.08 0.90
C ASP A 10 -17.55 -18.03 2.03
N LEU A 11 -17.03 -18.32 3.23
CA LEU A 11 -16.78 -17.35 4.32
C LEU A 11 -15.54 -16.50 4.02
N GLY A 12 -14.78 -16.84 2.97
CA GLY A 12 -13.86 -15.92 2.29
C GLY A 12 -14.57 -14.88 1.42
N GLY A 13 -15.89 -15.00 1.22
CA GLY A 13 -16.75 -14.03 0.54
C GLY A 13 -17.33 -12.93 1.43
N GLY A 14 -17.04 -12.95 2.74
CA GLY A 14 -17.43 -11.89 3.68
C GLY A 14 -16.25 -10.97 3.98
N GLU A 15 -16.31 -9.74 3.48
CA GLU A 15 -15.58 -8.48 3.79
C GLU A 15 -14.07 -8.49 4.15
N ASP A 16 -13.51 -9.48 4.85
CA ASP A 16 -12.14 -9.46 5.39
C ASP A 16 -11.09 -10.16 4.49
N GLY A 17 -11.46 -11.24 3.78
CA GLY A 17 -10.55 -11.94 2.85
C GLY A 17 -10.25 -11.13 1.57
N ALA A 18 -11.23 -10.34 1.13
CA ALA A 18 -11.06 -9.33 0.09
C ALA A 18 -10.24 -8.13 0.58
N GLY A 19 -10.20 -7.87 1.89
CA GLY A 19 -9.55 -6.70 2.48
C GLY A 19 -8.05 -6.64 2.19
N VAL A 20 -7.32 -7.75 2.37
CA VAL A 20 -5.86 -7.75 2.14
C VAL A 20 -5.56 -7.52 0.66
N PHE A 21 -6.19 -8.26 -0.26
CA PHE A 21 -5.99 -8.08 -1.70
C PHE A 21 -6.47 -6.72 -2.22
N GLU A 22 -7.55 -6.16 -1.68
CA GLU A 22 -7.99 -4.80 -2.00
C GLU A 22 -7.00 -3.75 -1.48
N VAL A 23 -6.49 -3.87 -0.25
CA VAL A 23 -5.46 -2.97 0.30
C VAL A 23 -4.18 -3.03 -0.55
N LEU A 24 -3.78 -4.22 -1.00
CA LEU A 24 -2.64 -4.42 -1.88
C LEU A 24 -2.83 -3.74 -3.24
N ARG A 25 -4.00 -3.94 -3.85
CA ARG A 25 -4.38 -3.30 -5.11
C ARG A 25 -4.46 -1.79 -4.97
N HIS A 26 -4.99 -1.31 -3.85
CA HIS A 26 -5.07 0.11 -3.52
C HIS A 26 -3.66 0.72 -3.38
N ALA A 27 -2.74 0.03 -2.69
CA ALA A 27 -1.35 0.45 -2.57
C ALA A 27 -0.62 0.49 -3.92
N GLN A 28 -0.90 -0.47 -4.83
CA GLN A 28 -0.38 -0.46 -6.20
C GLN A 28 -0.83 0.75 -7.02
N VAL A 29 -1.97 1.36 -6.71
CA VAL A 29 -2.50 2.52 -7.43
C VAL A 29 -2.09 3.83 -6.75
N GLU A 30 -2.21 3.91 -5.42
CA GLU A 30 -1.97 5.16 -4.69
C GLU A 30 -0.48 5.49 -4.54
N LEU A 31 0.42 4.50 -4.44
CA LEU A 31 1.85 4.78 -4.31
C LEU A 31 2.45 5.43 -5.58
N PRO A 32 2.20 4.91 -6.80
CA PRO A 32 2.62 5.61 -8.02
C PRO A 32 1.96 6.98 -8.19
N ARG A 33 0.70 7.13 -7.75
CA ARG A 33 0.00 8.41 -7.77
C ARG A 33 0.67 9.44 -6.88
N ALA A 34 1.12 9.05 -5.69
CA ALA A 34 1.87 9.92 -4.78
C ALA A 34 3.20 10.38 -5.41
N VAL A 35 3.93 9.48 -6.09
CA VAL A 35 5.14 9.85 -6.84
C VAL A 35 4.82 10.85 -7.95
N LYS A 36 3.74 10.62 -8.71
CA LYS A 36 3.30 11.55 -9.76
C LYS A 36 2.97 12.94 -9.20
N MET A 37 2.35 13.04 -8.03
CA MET A 37 2.09 14.34 -7.39
C MET A 37 3.38 15.08 -7.02
N LEU A 38 4.44 14.35 -6.66
CA LEU A 38 5.76 14.96 -6.42
C LEU A 38 6.38 15.50 -7.71
N ASP A 39 6.19 14.79 -8.83
CA ASP A 39 6.63 15.23 -10.16
C ASP A 39 5.88 16.50 -10.61
N GLU A 40 4.55 16.53 -10.45
CA GLU A 40 3.73 17.72 -10.73
C GLU A 40 4.15 18.93 -9.87
N THR A 41 4.52 18.71 -8.60
CA THR A 41 5.07 19.76 -7.72
C THR A 41 6.43 20.25 -8.22
N SER A 42 7.25 19.36 -8.79
CA SER A 42 8.54 19.72 -9.40
C SER A 42 8.34 20.63 -10.61
N ASP A 43 7.37 20.31 -11.47
CA ASP A 43 7.00 21.14 -12.62
C ASP A 43 6.49 22.53 -12.22
N GLU A 44 5.66 22.61 -11.17
CA GLU A 44 5.23 23.89 -10.60
C GLU A 44 6.40 24.75 -10.12
N ARG A 45 7.37 24.13 -9.43
CA ARG A 45 8.58 24.84 -9.00
C ARG A 45 9.41 25.33 -10.19
N GLN A 46 9.51 24.55 -11.26
CA GLN A 46 10.24 24.97 -12.46
C GLN A 46 9.58 26.18 -13.13
N ARG A 47 8.24 26.23 -13.18
CA ARG A 47 7.51 27.41 -13.65
C ARG A 47 7.78 28.63 -12.77
N PHE A 48 7.75 28.45 -11.45
CA PHE A 48 8.07 29.52 -10.49
C PHE A 48 9.50 30.07 -10.67
N LEU A 49 10.48 29.22 -11.00
CA LEU A 49 11.84 29.66 -11.34
C LEU A 49 11.91 30.54 -12.58
N VAL A 50 11.08 30.26 -13.60
CA VAL A 50 10.99 31.10 -14.80
C VAL A 50 10.42 32.47 -14.43
N GLU A 51 9.36 32.53 -13.64
CA GLU A 51 8.76 33.79 -13.16
C GLU A 51 9.74 34.65 -12.34
N ILE A 52 10.55 34.03 -11.48
CA ILE A 52 11.59 34.75 -10.72
C ILE A 52 12.65 35.35 -11.66
N ARG A 53 13.05 34.63 -12.71
CA ARG A 53 14.02 35.15 -13.69
C ARG A 53 13.46 36.33 -14.47
N GLU A 54 12.18 36.29 -14.84
CA GLU A 54 11.50 37.43 -15.45
C GLU A 54 11.46 38.64 -14.51
N LEU A 55 11.12 38.42 -13.23
CA LEU A 55 11.16 39.46 -12.20
C LEU A 55 12.56 40.06 -12.01
N SER A 56 13.62 39.24 -12.10
CA SER A 56 15.00 39.73 -12.07
C SER A 56 15.31 40.66 -13.24
N GLY A 57 14.76 40.37 -14.43
CA GLY A 57 14.82 41.27 -15.59
C GLY A 57 14.18 42.64 -15.30
N PHE A 58 12.95 42.66 -14.77
CA PHE A 58 12.27 43.90 -14.40
C PHE A 58 13.04 44.72 -13.35
N VAL A 59 13.68 44.06 -12.38
CA VAL A 59 14.54 44.74 -11.39
C VAL A 59 15.73 45.43 -12.07
N GLY A 60 16.32 44.80 -13.09
CA GLY A 60 17.38 45.41 -13.91
C GLY A 60 16.92 46.65 -14.65
N GLU A 61 15.72 46.61 -15.25
CA GLU A 61 15.11 47.78 -15.91
C GLU A 61 14.86 48.93 -14.92
N LEU A 62 14.32 48.63 -13.74
CA LEU A 62 14.09 49.61 -12.67
C LEU A 62 15.40 50.25 -12.19
N HIS A 63 16.49 49.50 -12.17
CA HIS A 63 17.81 50.02 -11.82
C HIS A 63 18.26 51.08 -12.84
N GLY A 64 18.14 50.77 -14.14
CA GLY A 64 18.45 51.73 -15.21
C GLY A 64 17.60 52.99 -15.14
N MET A 65 16.28 52.84 -14.90
CA MET A 65 15.38 53.99 -14.73
C MET A 65 15.79 54.88 -13.54
N ALA A 66 16.20 54.28 -12.42
CA ALA A 66 16.65 55.03 -11.24
C ALA A 66 17.95 55.80 -11.50
N GLU A 67 18.90 55.20 -12.23
CA GLU A 67 20.12 55.90 -12.67
C GLU A 67 19.81 57.07 -13.59
N ASP A 68 18.87 56.91 -14.51
CA ASP A 68 18.50 57.98 -15.45
C ASP A 68 17.79 59.14 -14.73
N VAL A 69 16.95 58.86 -13.74
CA VAL A 69 16.38 59.90 -12.86
C VAL A 69 17.50 60.65 -12.12
N ALA A 70 18.50 59.94 -11.60
CA ALA A 70 19.63 60.57 -10.92
C ALA A 70 20.48 61.45 -11.87
N LYS A 71 20.69 61.01 -13.12
CA LYS A 71 21.38 61.80 -14.16
C LYS A 71 20.58 63.05 -14.52
N ILE A 72 19.27 62.93 -14.74
CA ILE A 72 18.39 64.06 -15.07
C ILE A 72 18.38 65.07 -13.91
N ALA A 73 18.27 64.60 -12.67
CA ALA A 73 18.34 65.43 -11.48
C ALA A 73 19.67 66.19 -11.39
N SER A 74 20.80 65.53 -11.64
CA SER A 74 22.13 66.16 -11.64
C SER A 74 22.28 67.23 -12.73
N GLN A 75 21.84 66.93 -13.95
CA GLN A 75 21.86 67.89 -15.07
C GLN A 75 20.95 69.09 -14.81
N THR A 76 19.75 68.85 -14.28
CA THR A 76 18.79 69.92 -13.95
C THR A 76 19.32 70.79 -12.82
N ASN A 77 20.00 70.20 -11.84
CA ASN A 77 20.68 70.94 -10.78
C ASN A 77 21.81 71.84 -11.32
N LEU A 78 22.60 71.36 -12.31
CA LEU A 78 23.62 72.18 -12.97
C LEU A 78 23.01 73.31 -13.81
N LEU A 79 21.92 73.03 -14.54
CA LEU A 79 21.17 74.05 -15.29
C LEU A 79 20.61 75.13 -14.37
N ALA A 80 20.02 74.73 -13.25
CA ALA A 80 19.50 75.64 -12.23
C ALA A 80 20.59 76.49 -11.59
N LEU A 81 21.76 75.90 -11.33
CA LEU A 81 22.92 76.64 -10.83
C LEU A 81 23.39 77.71 -11.82
N ASN A 82 23.52 77.36 -13.11
CA ASN A 82 23.89 78.32 -14.15
C ASN A 82 22.84 79.45 -14.28
N ALA A 83 21.55 79.12 -14.18
CA ALA A 83 20.47 80.11 -14.19
C ALA A 83 20.53 81.04 -12.97
N ALA A 84 20.84 80.52 -11.78
CA ALA A 84 21.01 81.33 -10.58
C ALA A 84 22.21 82.28 -10.68
N ILE A 85 23.33 81.83 -11.26
CA ILE A 85 24.51 82.66 -11.52
C ILE A 85 24.16 83.81 -12.49
N GLU A 86 23.46 83.51 -13.59
CA GLU A 86 23.11 84.54 -14.58
C GLU A 86 22.03 85.51 -14.04
N ALA A 87 21.09 85.01 -13.23
CA ALA A 87 20.13 85.86 -12.52
C ALA A 87 20.81 86.83 -11.56
N ALA A 88 21.83 86.39 -10.82
CA ALA A 88 22.64 87.26 -9.96
C ALA A 88 23.41 88.30 -10.78
N ARG A 89 23.91 87.92 -11.97
CA ARG A 89 24.63 88.79 -12.89
C ARG A 89 23.76 89.90 -13.48
N ALA A 90 22.48 89.62 -13.73
CA ALA A 90 21.49 90.57 -14.22
C ALA A 90 21.00 91.58 -13.15
N GLY A 91 21.40 91.42 -11.89
CA GLY A 91 21.08 92.36 -10.81
C GLY A 91 19.57 92.44 -10.51
N GLU A 92 19.02 93.66 -10.42
CA GLU A 92 17.60 93.89 -10.11
C GLU A 92 16.65 93.25 -11.14
N SER A 93 17.03 93.22 -12.42
CA SER A 93 16.23 92.60 -13.49
C SER A 93 16.17 91.07 -13.40
N GLY A 94 17.08 90.43 -12.64
CA GLY A 94 17.18 88.98 -12.48
C GLY A 94 16.48 88.41 -11.24
N ARG A 95 15.94 89.24 -10.34
CA ARG A 95 15.39 88.76 -9.04
C ARG A 95 14.31 87.70 -9.19
N GLY A 96 13.41 87.84 -10.15
CA GLY A 96 12.36 86.84 -10.42
C GLY A 96 12.91 85.51 -10.91
N PHE A 97 13.94 85.55 -11.78
CA PHE A 97 14.61 84.35 -12.28
C PHE A 97 15.44 83.65 -11.19
N SER A 98 16.02 84.40 -10.25
CA SER A 98 16.77 83.83 -9.12
C SER A 98 15.88 82.93 -8.25
N VAL A 99 14.65 83.36 -7.95
CA VAL A 99 13.70 82.58 -7.12
C VAL A 99 13.32 81.27 -7.84
N VAL A 100 13.06 81.34 -9.15
CA VAL A 100 12.74 80.14 -9.95
C VAL A 100 13.94 79.20 -10.00
N ALA A 101 15.16 79.72 -10.22
CA ALA A 101 16.37 78.92 -10.27
C ALA A 101 16.62 78.17 -8.94
N ASP A 102 16.42 78.83 -7.80
CA ASP A 102 16.57 78.19 -6.49
C ASP A 102 15.53 77.09 -6.25
N GLU A 103 14.28 77.28 -6.66
CA GLU A 103 13.24 76.25 -6.53
C GLU A 103 13.51 75.04 -7.45
N VAL A 104 13.94 75.28 -8.70
CA VAL A 104 14.34 74.21 -9.62
C VAL A 104 15.55 73.45 -9.06
N ARG A 105 16.51 74.14 -8.44
CA ARG A 105 17.67 73.51 -7.80
C ARG A 105 17.25 72.61 -6.64
N LYS A 106 16.33 73.09 -5.80
CA LYS A 106 15.77 72.31 -4.68
C LYS A 106 15.01 71.07 -5.17
N LEU A 107 14.13 71.21 -6.16
CA LEU A 107 13.39 70.08 -6.76
C LEU A 107 14.35 69.06 -7.39
N SER A 108 15.39 69.52 -8.08
CA SER A 108 16.42 68.65 -8.66
C SER A 108 17.19 67.87 -7.58
N SER A 109 17.56 68.53 -6.48
CA SER A 109 18.20 67.86 -5.34
C SER A 109 17.29 66.79 -4.71
N MET A 110 16.01 67.10 -4.50
CA MET A 110 15.03 66.15 -3.96
C MET A 110 14.79 64.97 -4.92
N SER A 111 14.79 65.22 -6.23
CA SER A 111 14.69 64.19 -7.26
C SER A 111 15.90 63.26 -7.24
N GLY A 112 17.11 63.81 -7.10
CA GLY A 112 18.34 63.02 -6.97
C GLY A 112 18.37 62.16 -5.71
N GLU A 113 17.93 62.70 -4.57
CA GLU A 113 17.82 61.94 -3.31
C GLU A 113 16.79 60.81 -3.44
N THR A 114 15.65 61.09 -4.06
CA THR A 114 14.62 60.07 -4.34
C THR A 114 15.17 58.99 -5.27
N GLY A 115 15.88 59.36 -6.33
CA GLY A 115 16.55 58.43 -7.24
C GLY A 115 17.52 57.51 -6.51
N ALA A 116 18.36 58.05 -5.62
CA ALA A 116 19.28 57.26 -4.81
C ALA A 116 18.56 56.25 -3.89
N LYS A 117 17.45 56.66 -3.26
CA LYS A 117 16.61 55.75 -2.44
C LYS A 117 15.99 54.64 -3.28
N ILE A 118 15.54 54.94 -4.50
CA ILE A 118 15.02 53.92 -5.43
C ILE A 118 16.15 52.92 -5.77
N THR A 119 17.34 53.40 -6.14
CA THR A 119 18.50 52.56 -6.44
C THR A 119 18.83 51.61 -5.28
N GLU A 120 18.84 52.10 -4.05
CA GLU A 120 19.08 51.27 -2.86
C GLU A 120 18.03 50.15 -2.72
N LYS A 121 16.74 50.48 -2.87
CA LYS A 121 15.65 49.50 -2.78
C LYS A 121 15.72 48.46 -3.90
N VAL A 122 16.02 48.89 -5.12
CA VAL A 122 16.19 48.00 -6.27
C VAL A 122 17.36 47.06 -6.06
N GLN A 123 18.50 47.51 -5.50
CA GLN A 123 19.62 46.64 -5.15
C GLN A 123 19.26 45.60 -4.07
N VAL A 124 18.45 45.98 -3.07
CA VAL A 124 17.93 45.02 -2.08
C VAL A 124 17.03 43.99 -2.75
N MET A 125 16.15 44.41 -3.67
CA MET A 125 15.31 43.49 -4.44
C MET A 125 16.15 42.54 -5.30
N GLY A 126 17.19 43.05 -5.98
CA GLY A 126 18.11 42.23 -6.78
C GLY A 126 18.77 41.11 -5.96
N ARG A 127 19.35 41.46 -4.81
CA ARG A 127 19.94 40.47 -3.89
C ARG A 127 18.91 39.46 -3.37
N SER A 128 17.70 39.91 -3.10
CA SER A 128 16.60 39.02 -2.68
C SER A 128 16.23 38.01 -3.77
N MET A 129 16.18 38.47 -5.04
CA MET A 129 15.91 37.62 -6.20
C MET A 129 17.02 36.60 -6.44
N GLU A 130 18.30 37.02 -6.41
CA GLU A 130 19.45 36.10 -6.50
C GLU A 130 19.38 35.02 -5.42
N SER A 131 19.05 35.41 -4.19
CA SER A 131 18.88 34.47 -3.09
C SER A 131 17.69 33.52 -3.27
N MET A 132 16.60 33.98 -3.90
CA MET A 132 15.46 33.12 -4.25
C MET A 132 15.83 32.12 -5.33
N VAL A 133 16.55 32.54 -6.38
CA VAL A 133 17.03 31.64 -7.44
C VAL A 133 17.92 30.55 -6.85
N ALA A 134 18.91 30.91 -6.04
CA ALA A 134 19.82 29.93 -5.42
C ALA A 134 19.07 28.92 -4.52
N ARG A 135 18.10 29.40 -3.73
CA ARG A 135 17.25 28.51 -2.91
C ARG A 135 16.41 27.57 -3.76
N ALA A 136 15.83 28.07 -4.85
CA ALA A 136 14.99 27.28 -5.72
C ALA A 136 15.79 26.22 -6.50
N GLU A 137 17.01 26.53 -6.95
CA GLU A 137 17.94 25.54 -7.54
C GLU A 137 18.33 24.45 -6.53
N GLN A 138 18.61 24.83 -5.28
CA GLN A 138 18.88 23.85 -4.22
C GLN A 138 17.65 22.96 -3.95
N MET A 139 16.46 23.54 -3.90
CA MET A 139 15.21 22.79 -3.74
C MET A 139 14.98 21.84 -4.92
N ASP A 140 15.37 22.22 -6.14
CA ASP A 140 15.23 21.38 -7.32
C ASP A 140 16.10 20.13 -7.24
N ALA A 141 17.38 20.29 -6.89
CA ALA A 141 18.28 19.16 -6.68
C ALA A 141 17.77 18.21 -5.58
N VAL A 142 17.28 18.75 -4.46
CA VAL A 142 16.71 17.93 -3.37
C VAL A 142 15.45 17.21 -3.82
N SER A 143 14.57 17.88 -4.57
CA SER A 143 13.33 17.30 -5.07
C SER A 143 13.57 16.15 -6.04
N GLN A 144 14.49 16.32 -6.99
CA GLN A 144 14.88 15.26 -7.93
C GLN A 144 15.41 14.03 -7.17
N SER A 145 16.30 14.24 -6.19
CA SER A 145 16.78 13.15 -5.34
C SER A 145 15.66 12.50 -4.53
N THR A 146 14.67 13.27 -4.09
CA THR A 146 13.55 12.76 -3.28
C THR A 146 12.56 11.96 -4.13
N ILE A 147 12.25 12.43 -5.34
CA ILE A 147 11.41 11.71 -6.31
C ILE A 147 12.06 10.38 -6.67
N GLN A 148 13.35 10.38 -7.01
CA GLN A 148 14.06 9.15 -7.35
C GLN A 148 14.10 8.16 -6.18
N ALA A 149 14.30 8.65 -4.95
CA ALA A 149 14.24 7.82 -3.76
C ALA A 149 12.84 7.25 -3.52
N ALA A 150 11.79 8.06 -3.71
CA ALA A 150 10.41 7.63 -3.58
C ALA A 150 10.06 6.55 -4.60
N GLU A 151 10.44 6.72 -5.88
CA GLU A 151 10.28 5.71 -6.92
C GLU A 151 10.93 4.36 -6.55
N ASN A 152 12.17 4.41 -6.07
CA ASN A 152 12.90 3.21 -5.65
C ASN A 152 12.21 2.51 -4.47
N ILE A 153 11.79 3.27 -3.45
CA ILE A 153 11.08 2.74 -2.28
C ILE A 153 9.75 2.12 -2.71
N VAL A 154 8.97 2.82 -3.54
CA VAL A 154 7.69 2.33 -4.05
C VAL A 154 7.91 1.04 -4.85
N GLY A 155 8.88 1.01 -5.76
CA GLY A 155 9.21 -0.18 -6.54
C GLY A 155 9.60 -1.38 -5.66
N GLN A 156 10.43 -1.14 -4.64
CA GLN A 156 10.83 -2.19 -3.69
C GLN A 156 9.63 -2.71 -2.89
N VAL A 157 8.83 -1.82 -2.30
CA VAL A 157 7.64 -2.18 -1.53
C VAL A 157 6.69 -2.99 -2.40
N LEU A 158 6.37 -2.54 -3.61
CA LEU A 158 5.47 -3.25 -4.52
C LEU A 158 6.01 -4.63 -4.93
N SER A 159 7.33 -4.77 -5.09
CA SER A 159 7.96 -6.05 -5.39
C SER A 159 7.89 -7.03 -4.21
N GLU A 160 8.22 -6.58 -3.00
CA GLU A 160 8.12 -7.39 -1.78
C GLU A 160 6.68 -7.84 -1.53
N LEU A 161 5.75 -6.93 -1.79
CA LEU A 161 4.33 -7.15 -1.65
C LEU A 161 3.82 -8.22 -2.62
N ALA A 162 4.20 -8.13 -3.90
CA ALA A 162 3.87 -9.13 -4.92
C ALA A 162 4.44 -10.52 -4.57
N ALA A 163 5.69 -10.57 -4.07
CA ALA A 163 6.31 -11.81 -3.63
C ALA A 163 5.56 -12.43 -2.42
N GLY A 164 5.16 -11.59 -1.45
CA GLY A 164 4.38 -12.02 -0.29
C GLY A 164 3.03 -12.62 -0.66
N VAL A 165 2.33 -12.00 -1.62
CA VAL A 165 1.05 -12.52 -2.16
C VAL A 165 1.24 -13.88 -2.81
N SER A 166 2.23 -14.02 -3.69
CA SER A 166 2.50 -15.30 -4.37
C SER A 166 2.84 -16.42 -3.37
N GLN A 167 3.59 -16.09 -2.31
CA GLN A 167 3.88 -17.05 -1.24
C GLN A 167 2.63 -17.44 -0.44
N LEU A 168 1.72 -16.49 -0.18
CA LEU A 168 0.45 -16.76 0.49
C LEU A 168 -0.44 -17.69 -0.33
N GLU A 169 -0.56 -17.44 -1.63
CA GLU A 169 -1.31 -18.31 -2.56
C GLU A 169 -0.78 -19.75 -2.55
N GLN A 170 0.55 -19.92 -2.61
CA GLN A 170 1.18 -21.24 -2.53
C GLN A 170 0.87 -21.95 -1.20
N ARG A 171 0.90 -21.21 -0.08
CA ARG A 171 0.58 -21.78 1.24
C ARG A 171 -0.90 -22.18 1.35
N LEU A 172 -1.80 -21.39 0.76
CA LEU A 172 -3.23 -21.72 0.72
C LEU A 172 -3.49 -22.99 -0.09
N GLN A 173 -2.82 -23.17 -1.23
CA GLN A 173 -2.92 -24.41 -2.01
C GLN A 173 -2.43 -25.64 -1.23
N LEU A 174 -1.31 -25.51 -0.52
CA LEU A 174 -0.78 -26.59 0.33
C LEU A 174 -1.74 -26.91 1.48
N LEU A 175 -2.30 -25.89 2.14
CA LEU A 175 -3.27 -26.07 3.22
C LEU A 175 -4.54 -26.79 2.74
N GLN A 176 -5.05 -26.42 1.56
CA GLN A 176 -6.18 -27.12 0.93
C GLN A 176 -5.86 -28.58 0.63
N GLY A 177 -4.64 -28.87 0.16
CA GLY A 177 -4.15 -30.25 -0.06
C GLY A 177 -4.14 -31.06 1.24
N ASN A 178 -3.49 -30.54 2.27
CA ASN A 178 -3.43 -31.18 3.59
C ASN A 178 -4.82 -31.38 4.19
N SER A 179 -5.74 -30.41 4.03
CA SER A 179 -7.11 -30.55 4.50
C SER A 179 -7.83 -31.74 3.86
N ARG A 180 -7.63 -31.97 2.56
CA ARG A 180 -8.20 -33.13 1.86
C ARG A 180 -7.58 -34.44 2.33
N GLU A 181 -6.27 -34.45 2.56
CA GLU A 181 -5.56 -35.63 3.09
C GLU A 181 -6.03 -35.99 4.51
N VAL A 182 -6.21 -34.98 5.37
CA VAL A 182 -6.80 -35.16 6.70
C VAL A 182 -8.21 -35.71 6.60
N GLU A 183 -9.05 -35.17 5.71
CA GLU A 183 -10.41 -35.68 5.48
C GLU A 183 -10.40 -37.16 5.05
N HIS A 184 -9.50 -37.54 4.13
CA HIS A 184 -9.32 -38.94 3.73
C HIS A 184 -8.86 -39.83 4.88
N THR A 185 -7.92 -39.36 5.69
CA THR A 185 -7.38 -40.10 6.84
C THR A 185 -8.45 -40.31 7.91
N VAL A 186 -9.24 -39.27 8.21
CA VAL A 186 -10.36 -39.37 9.15
C VAL A 186 -11.38 -40.38 8.65
N ASN A 187 -11.74 -40.35 7.37
CA ASN A 187 -12.64 -41.34 6.77
C ASN A 187 -12.08 -42.77 6.87
N ALA A 188 -10.78 -42.97 6.62
CA ALA A 188 -10.14 -44.28 6.76
C ALA A 188 -10.18 -44.79 8.22
N VAL A 189 -9.86 -43.93 9.19
CA VAL A 189 -9.90 -44.27 10.63
C VAL A 189 -11.31 -44.65 11.07
N LEU A 190 -12.35 -43.96 10.57
CA LEU A 190 -13.74 -44.34 10.87
C LEU A 190 -14.07 -45.74 10.37
N VAL A 191 -13.59 -46.13 9.19
CA VAL A 191 -13.76 -47.49 8.65
C VAL A 191 -13.00 -48.51 9.49
N ASP A 192 -11.76 -48.21 9.87
CA ASP A 192 -10.94 -49.11 10.70
C ASP A 192 -11.55 -49.33 12.09
N LEU A 193 -12.10 -48.28 12.70
CA LEU A 193 -12.81 -48.38 13.99
C LEU A 193 -14.06 -49.26 13.88
N GLN A 194 -14.82 -49.15 12.79
CA GLN A 194 -15.98 -50.02 12.54
C GLN A 194 -15.56 -51.49 12.37
N PHE A 195 -14.46 -51.74 11.66
CA PHE A 195 -13.91 -53.09 11.52
C PHE A 195 -13.46 -53.65 12.88
N GLN A 196 -12.77 -52.83 13.69
CA GLN A 196 -12.34 -53.23 15.03
C GLN A 196 -13.52 -53.57 15.95
N ASP A 197 -14.58 -52.75 15.95
CA ASP A 197 -15.80 -53.02 16.72
C ASP A 197 -16.41 -54.35 16.30
N ARG A 198 -16.54 -54.58 14.99
CA ARG A 198 -17.06 -55.83 14.42
C ARG A 198 -16.25 -57.05 14.83
N VAL A 199 -14.92 -56.99 14.76
CA VAL A 199 -14.03 -58.09 15.18
C VAL A 199 -14.16 -58.34 16.68
N SER A 200 -14.23 -57.28 17.49
CA SER A 200 -14.38 -57.39 18.94
C SER A 200 -15.69 -58.11 19.30
N GLN A 201 -16.79 -57.80 18.61
CA GLN A 201 -18.07 -58.50 18.78
C GLN A 201 -17.95 -59.99 18.42
N ILE A 202 -17.35 -60.32 17.26
CA ILE A 202 -17.16 -61.71 16.82
C ILE A 202 -16.34 -62.51 17.85
N ILE A 203 -15.23 -61.94 18.33
CA ILE A 203 -14.36 -62.58 19.34
C ILE A 203 -15.11 -62.79 20.66
N SER A 204 -15.91 -61.80 21.11
CA SER A 204 -16.72 -61.94 22.32
C SER A 204 -17.67 -63.13 22.19
N HIS A 205 -18.40 -63.24 21.07
CA HIS A 205 -19.32 -64.35 20.84
C HIS A 205 -18.61 -65.70 20.81
N ILE A 206 -17.47 -65.80 20.10
CA ILE A 206 -16.66 -67.03 20.05
C ILE A 206 -16.19 -67.41 21.46
N THR A 207 -15.74 -66.43 22.25
CA THR A 207 -15.25 -66.67 23.62
C THR A 207 -16.37 -67.18 24.52
N ASP A 208 -17.54 -66.53 24.49
CA ASP A 208 -18.72 -66.94 25.24
C ASP A 208 -19.14 -68.37 24.87
N ASP A 209 -19.11 -68.70 23.58
CA ASP A 209 -19.49 -70.02 23.10
C ASP A 209 -18.46 -71.10 23.45
N ILE A 210 -17.16 -70.80 23.43
CA ILE A 210 -16.11 -71.72 23.92
C ILE A 210 -16.29 -71.99 25.42
N GLN A 211 -16.52 -70.95 26.23
CA GLN A 211 -16.73 -71.11 27.68
C GLN A 211 -17.95 -71.98 27.96
N ARG A 212 -19.03 -71.80 27.19
CA ARG A 212 -20.24 -72.63 27.30
C ARG A 212 -19.97 -74.08 26.91
N LEU A 213 -19.25 -74.32 25.81
CA LEU A 213 -18.91 -75.67 25.38
C LEU A 213 -18.07 -76.39 26.45
N GLN A 214 -17.08 -75.70 27.03
CA GLN A 214 -16.29 -76.21 28.15
C GLN A 214 -17.16 -76.58 29.36
N GLY A 215 -18.17 -75.75 29.69
CA GLY A 215 -19.14 -76.07 30.73
C GLY A 215 -19.95 -77.34 30.44
N CYS A 216 -20.42 -77.51 29.20
CA CYS A 216 -21.16 -78.70 28.77
C CYS A 216 -20.31 -79.97 28.67
N MET A 217 -18.97 -79.88 28.70
CA MET A 217 -18.09 -81.05 28.75
C MET A 217 -17.94 -81.61 30.17
N GLY A 218 -18.31 -80.84 31.20
CA GLY A 218 -18.29 -81.26 32.61
C GLY A 218 -19.57 -81.96 33.09
N ASP A 219 -20.72 -81.64 32.48
CA ASP A 219 -21.99 -82.36 32.63
C ASP A 219 -22.10 -83.37 31.47
N GLU A 220 -22.49 -84.63 31.71
CA GLU A 220 -22.56 -85.72 30.71
C GLU A 220 -23.57 -85.53 29.55
N GLN A 221 -23.95 -84.30 29.21
CA GLN A 221 -24.84 -83.93 28.10
C GLN A 221 -24.19 -82.89 27.19
N VAL A 222 -23.32 -83.35 26.29
CA VAL A 222 -22.85 -82.53 25.18
C VAL A 222 -23.98 -82.37 24.15
N PRO A 223 -24.38 -81.13 23.78
CA PRO A 223 -25.43 -80.90 22.78
C PRO A 223 -25.12 -81.53 21.43
N SER A 224 -26.14 -81.92 20.67
CA SER A 224 -25.92 -82.40 19.30
C SER A 224 -25.35 -81.29 18.41
N SER A 225 -24.51 -81.63 17.44
CA SER A 225 -23.88 -80.65 16.55
C SER A 225 -24.89 -79.72 15.86
N ARG A 226 -26.09 -80.22 15.55
CA ARG A 226 -27.16 -79.44 14.90
C ARG A 226 -27.82 -78.44 15.85
N GLU A 227 -28.01 -78.80 17.12
CA GLU A 227 -28.53 -77.89 18.14
C GLU A 227 -27.53 -76.81 18.49
N TRP A 228 -26.23 -77.16 18.51
CA TRP A 228 -25.16 -76.20 18.73
C TRP A 228 -25.04 -75.18 17.59
N LEU A 229 -25.07 -75.64 16.33
CA LEU A 229 -25.07 -74.75 15.16
C LEU A 229 -26.28 -73.81 15.12
N LYS A 230 -27.49 -74.34 15.38
CA LYS A 230 -28.70 -73.50 15.45
C LYS A 230 -28.62 -72.45 16.56
N ARG A 231 -27.90 -72.74 17.65
CA ARG A 231 -27.67 -71.81 18.75
C ARG A 231 -26.61 -70.77 18.40
N LEU A 232 -25.52 -71.15 17.76
CA LEU A 232 -24.53 -70.22 17.21
C LEU A 232 -25.18 -69.21 16.26
N GLU A 233 -26.13 -69.65 15.44
CA GLU A 233 -26.91 -68.75 14.57
C GLU A 233 -27.64 -67.64 15.34
N SER A 234 -28.11 -67.95 16.54
CA SER A 234 -28.88 -67.01 17.36
C SER A 234 -28.03 -65.95 18.07
N SER A 235 -26.71 -66.17 18.21
CA SER A 235 -25.78 -65.20 18.80
C SER A 235 -25.15 -64.27 17.76
N TYR A 236 -25.39 -64.48 16.47
CA TYR A 236 -24.82 -63.62 15.43
C TYR A 236 -25.43 -62.23 15.42
N THR A 237 -24.57 -61.23 15.56
CA THR A 237 -24.93 -59.81 15.49
C THR A 237 -24.65 -59.22 14.10
N THR A 238 -23.93 -59.94 13.24
CA THR A 238 -23.53 -59.44 11.92
C THR A 238 -24.06 -60.29 10.78
N LEU A 239 -24.36 -59.63 9.65
CA LEU A 239 -24.94 -60.27 8.46
C LEU A 239 -23.95 -61.21 7.75
N GLU A 240 -22.64 -60.96 7.88
CA GLU A 240 -21.62 -61.91 7.39
C GLU A 240 -21.55 -63.18 8.23
N GLN A 241 -21.70 -63.12 9.55
CA GLN A 241 -21.74 -64.34 10.39
C GLN A 241 -22.91 -65.24 9.98
N GLN A 242 -24.08 -64.64 9.72
CA GLN A 242 -25.26 -65.37 9.23
C GLN A 242 -25.02 -65.99 7.84
N ARG A 243 -24.43 -65.22 6.91
CA ARG A 243 -24.10 -65.72 5.55
C ARG A 243 -23.02 -66.80 5.55
N ALA A 244 -22.01 -66.67 6.40
CA ALA A 244 -20.96 -67.66 6.56
C ALA A 244 -21.52 -68.96 7.14
N HIS A 245 -22.40 -68.86 8.14
CA HIS A 245 -23.05 -70.01 8.75
C HIS A 245 -24.03 -70.73 7.82
N SER A 246 -24.71 -70.00 6.93
CA SER A 246 -25.59 -70.58 5.91
C SER A 246 -24.83 -71.17 4.70
N GLY A 247 -23.49 -71.10 4.69
CA GLY A 247 -22.64 -71.65 3.62
C GLY A 247 -22.63 -70.83 2.33
N GLN A 248 -23.08 -69.57 2.37
CA GLN A 248 -23.20 -68.69 1.19
C GLN A 248 -21.93 -67.86 0.89
N ALA A 249 -20.82 -68.16 1.56
CA ALA A 249 -19.57 -67.40 1.46
C ALA A 249 -18.82 -67.66 0.15
N ALA A 250 -19.26 -67.06 -0.97
CA ALA A 250 -18.45 -67.00 -2.20
C ALA A 250 -18.71 -65.79 -3.13
N ALA A 251 -19.67 -64.91 -2.86
CA ALA A 251 -19.94 -63.77 -3.74
C ALA A 251 -19.53 -62.46 -3.07
N GLY A 252 -18.28 -62.06 -3.32
CA GLY A 252 -17.79 -60.70 -3.17
C GLY A 252 -17.71 -60.18 -1.74
N VAL A 253 -16.49 -59.83 -1.32
CA VAL A 253 -16.33 -58.69 -0.41
C VAL A 253 -16.78 -57.45 -1.21
N GLU A 254 -18.09 -57.28 -1.40
CA GLU A 254 -18.62 -55.96 -1.68
C GLU A 254 -18.25 -55.18 -0.43
N GLN A 255 -17.27 -54.29 -0.58
CA GLN A 255 -17.10 -53.14 0.29
C GLN A 255 -18.50 -52.61 0.50
N SER A 256 -19.08 -52.90 1.68
CA SER A 256 -20.36 -52.37 2.09
C SER A 256 -20.24 -50.88 1.83
N SER A 257 -20.90 -50.40 0.78
CA SER A 257 -20.87 -49.02 0.39
C SER A 257 -21.34 -48.26 1.61
N VAL A 258 -20.40 -47.63 2.30
CA VAL A 258 -20.63 -46.72 3.40
C VAL A 258 -21.24 -45.48 2.74
N THR A 259 -22.53 -45.56 2.45
CA THR A 259 -23.33 -44.43 1.98
C THR A 259 -23.61 -43.58 3.21
N PHE A 260 -22.79 -42.56 3.46
CA PHE A 260 -23.12 -41.48 4.37
C PHE A 260 -23.63 -40.28 3.57
N PHE A 261 -24.81 -39.79 3.95
CA PHE A 261 -25.23 -38.41 3.71
C PHE A 261 -24.41 -37.45 4.59
#